data_AF-A0A9P9RQZ6-F1
#
_entry.id   AF-A0A9P9RQZ6-F1
#
_cell.length_a   1.000
_cell.length_b   1.000
_cell.length_c   1.000
_cell.angle_alpha   90.00
_cell.angle_beta   90.00
_cell.angle_gamma   90.00
#
_symmetry.space_group_name_H-M   'P 1'
#
loop_
_entity.id
_entity.type
_entity.pdbx_description
1 polymer ?
#
loop_
_entity_poly.entity_id
_entity_poly.type
_entity_poly.pdbx_seq_one_letter_code
_entity_poly.pdbx_strand_id
1 'polypeptide(L)'
;MEHYEKEHAFGDHWLRDHVEHCINMIRQCLICTADIGLVTAVSVDGYSEPYPNFSTRHPCRNLDKIREWALDQALNVSMEEMVEGRGEISLTEAPK
;
A
#
# COMPACT_ATOMS: atom_id res chain seq x y z
N MET A 1 13.58 -4.32 38.57
CA MET A 1 14.76 -4.13 37.70
C MET A 1 15.57 -5.42 37.56
N GLU A 2 14.98 -6.60 37.82
CA GLU A 2 15.62 -7.94 37.68
C GLU A 2 14.95 -8.79 36.57
N HIS A 3 14.12 -8.17 35.72
CA HIS A 3 13.42 -8.86 34.63
C HIS A 3 13.96 -8.50 33.24
N TYR A 4 14.95 -7.62 33.17
CA TYR A 4 15.58 -7.15 31.93
C TYR A 4 16.97 -7.76 31.69
N GLU A 5 17.40 -8.74 32.50
CA GLU A 5 18.75 -9.34 32.39
C GLU A 5 18.76 -10.66 31.60
N LYS A 6 17.62 -11.12 31.08
CA LYS A 6 17.54 -12.33 30.23
C LYS A 6 17.62 -12.04 28.72
N GLU A 7 17.89 -10.80 28.31
CA GLU A 7 17.70 -10.39 26.91
C GLU A 7 18.94 -10.47 26.00
N HIS A 8 20.10 -10.88 26.52
CA HIS A 8 21.33 -11.04 25.71
C HIS A 8 21.72 -12.51 25.51
N ALA A 9 20.75 -13.38 25.21
CA ALA A 9 21.06 -14.76 24.79
C ALA A 9 21.86 -14.81 23.47
N PHE A 10 21.85 -13.72 22.71
CA PHE A 10 22.63 -13.53 21.50
C PHE A 10 23.17 -12.09 21.50
N GLY A 11 24.48 -11.90 21.28
CA GLY A 11 25.12 -10.58 21.38
C GLY A 11 24.62 -9.56 20.34
N ASP A 12 24.94 -8.28 20.53
CA ASP A 12 24.44 -7.14 19.73
C ASP A 12 24.56 -7.33 18.21
N HIS A 13 25.62 -8.01 17.75
CA HIS A 13 25.82 -8.33 16.33
C HIS A 13 24.70 -9.24 15.79
N TRP A 14 24.28 -10.25 16.56
CA TRP A 14 23.23 -11.17 16.13
C TRP A 14 21.88 -10.47 16.04
N LEU A 15 21.55 -9.59 16.99
CA LEU A 15 20.30 -8.83 16.96
C LEU A 15 20.25 -7.92 15.73
N ARG A 16 21.36 -7.25 15.43
CA ARG A 16 21.50 -6.43 14.23
C ARG A 16 21.30 -7.24 12.96
N ASP A 17 22.00 -8.37 12.82
CA ASP A 17 21.85 -9.25 11.64
C ASP A 17 20.44 -9.82 11.52
N HIS A 18 19.81 -10.14 12.65
CA HIS A 18 18.45 -10.68 12.69
C HIS A 18 17.44 -9.66 12.15
N VAL A 19 17.52 -8.43 12.64
CA VAL A 19 16.65 -7.33 12.21
C VAL A 19 16.93 -6.96 10.75
N GLU A 20 18.20 -6.88 10.35
CA GLU A 20 18.60 -6.47 9.00
C GLU A 20 18.03 -7.41 7.92
N HIS A 21 18.16 -8.73 8.09
CA HIS A 21 17.62 -9.66 7.10
C HIS A 21 16.09 -9.67 7.11
N CYS A 22 15.43 -9.56 8.27
CA CYS A 22 13.96 -9.51 8.37
C CYS A 22 13.40 -8.30 7.62
N ILE A 23 14.00 -7.12 7.82
CA ILE A 23 13.65 -5.90 7.10
C ILE A 23 13.90 -6.09 5.60
N ASN A 24 15.02 -6.72 5.21
CA ASN A 24 15.28 -6.99 3.80
C ASN A 24 14.24 -7.95 3.19
N MET A 25 13.80 -8.99 3.91
CA MET A 25 12.76 -9.90 3.45
C MET A 25 11.42 -9.18 3.27
N ILE A 26 11.00 -8.36 4.23
CA ILE A 26 9.77 -7.55 4.12
C ILE A 26 9.87 -6.60 2.93
N ARG A 27 11.00 -5.91 2.78
CA ARG A 27 11.27 -5.03 1.64
C ARG A 27 11.13 -5.80 0.33
N GLN A 28 11.78 -6.96 0.19
CA GLN A 28 11.70 -7.79 -1.02
C GLN A 28 10.25 -8.19 -1.33
N CYS A 29 9.47 -8.59 -0.33
CA CYS A 29 8.05 -8.89 -0.51
C CYS A 29 7.27 -7.67 -1.03
N LEU A 30 7.39 -6.51 -0.36
CA LEU A 30 6.67 -5.29 -0.74
C LEU A 30 7.01 -4.82 -2.16
N ILE A 31 8.29 -4.94 -2.57
CA ILE A 31 8.73 -4.57 -3.91
C ILE A 31 8.16 -5.55 -4.95
N CYS A 32 8.21 -6.86 -4.68
CA CYS A 32 7.72 -7.89 -5.61
C CYS A 32 6.19 -7.88 -5.77
N THR A 33 5.47 -7.50 -4.71
CA THR A 33 4.00 -7.40 -4.70
C THR A 33 3.50 -5.98 -4.87
N ALA A 34 4.34 -5.03 -5.30
CA ALA A 34 3.93 -3.64 -5.54
C ALA A 34 2.80 -3.62 -6.58
N ASP A 35 1.56 -3.54 -6.10
CA ASP A 35 0.37 -3.63 -6.91
C ASP A 35 -0.24 -2.25 -7.15
N ILE A 36 -0.53 -1.97 -8.41
CA ILE A 36 -1.26 -0.79 -8.88
C ILE A 36 -2.66 -1.19 -9.41
N GLY A 37 -3.06 -2.43 -9.16
CA GLY A 37 -4.36 -2.96 -9.54
C GLY A 37 -5.49 -2.19 -8.85
N LEU A 38 -6.57 -1.97 -9.59
CA LEU A 38 -7.79 -1.39 -9.03
C LEU A 38 -8.52 -2.47 -8.22
N VAL A 39 -8.77 -2.18 -6.95
CA VAL A 39 -9.74 -2.95 -6.15
C VAL A 39 -11.12 -2.46 -6.53
N THR A 40 -11.85 -3.30 -7.26
CA THR A 40 -13.25 -3.01 -7.63
C THR A 40 -14.18 -3.50 -6.54
N ALA A 41 -15.42 -3.00 -6.52
CA ALA A 41 -16.45 -3.50 -5.62
C ALA A 41 -17.55 -4.24 -6.41
N VAL A 42 -18.11 -5.28 -5.81
CA VAL A 42 -19.18 -6.11 -6.38
C VAL A 42 -20.36 -6.15 -5.43
N SER A 43 -21.59 -6.16 -5.97
CA SER A 43 -22.79 -6.36 -5.16
C SER A 43 -22.85 -7.81 -4.70
N VAL A 44 -23.12 -8.01 -3.41
CA VAL A 44 -23.29 -9.35 -2.80
C VAL A 44 -24.64 -9.38 -2.08
N ASP A 45 -25.44 -10.40 -2.35
CA ASP A 45 -26.76 -10.56 -1.72
C ASP A 45 -26.63 -10.59 -0.19
N GLY A 46 -27.46 -9.80 0.49
CA GLY A 46 -27.43 -9.64 1.95
C GLY A 46 -26.48 -8.56 2.46
N TYR A 47 -25.69 -7.92 1.60
CA TYR A 47 -24.89 -6.74 1.95
C TYR A 47 -25.54 -5.48 1.40
N SER A 48 -25.71 -4.47 2.26
CA SER A 48 -26.28 -3.17 1.87
C SER A 48 -25.31 -2.31 1.05
N GLU A 49 -24.01 -2.61 1.11
CA GLU A 49 -22.94 -1.88 0.43
C GLU A 49 -22.13 -2.81 -0.50
N PRO A 50 -21.55 -2.28 -1.59
CA PRO A 50 -20.68 -3.04 -2.47
C PRO A 50 -19.47 -3.65 -1.73
N TYR A 51 -19.25 -4.95 -1.90
CA TYR A 51 -18.15 -5.67 -1.28
C TYR A 51 -16.87 -5.57 -2.12
N PRO A 52 -15.71 -5.24 -1.54
CA PRO A 52 -14.46 -5.14 -2.29
C PRO A 52 -14.01 -6.50 -2.83
N ASN A 53 -13.71 -6.56 -4.13
CA ASN A 53 -13.16 -7.73 -4.81
C ASN A 53 -11.63 -7.67 -4.80
N PHE A 54 -11.02 -8.39 -3.85
CA PHE A 54 -9.56 -8.55 -3.76
C PHE A 54 -9.00 -9.66 -4.65
N SER A 55 -9.86 -10.46 -5.30
CA SER A 55 -9.50 -11.55 -6.20
C SER A 55 -9.14 -11.02 -7.60
N THR A 56 -8.36 -9.95 -7.64
CA THR A 56 -7.81 -9.38 -8.86
C THR A 56 -6.53 -10.12 -9.25
N ARG A 57 -6.14 -10.01 -10.53
CA ARG A 57 -4.88 -10.59 -10.99
C ARG A 57 -3.72 -9.74 -10.46
N HIS A 58 -2.85 -10.37 -9.67
CA HIS A 58 -1.63 -9.78 -9.12
C HIS A 58 -0.39 -10.25 -9.90
N PRO A 59 0.12 -9.48 -10.89
CA PRO A 59 1.39 -9.75 -11.55
C PRO A 59 2.56 -8.98 -10.91
N CYS A 60 3.75 -9.57 -10.93
CA CYS A 60 4.98 -8.84 -10.58
C CYS A 60 5.23 -7.72 -11.59
N ARG A 61 5.63 -6.54 -11.10
CA ARG A 61 5.87 -5.34 -11.90
C ARG A 61 7.23 -4.72 -11.54
N ASN A 62 7.75 -3.89 -12.44
CA ASN A 62 8.97 -3.13 -12.18
C ASN A 62 8.62 -1.95 -11.24
N LEU A 63 9.14 -1.99 -10.01
CA LEU A 63 8.88 -0.96 -9.00
C LEU A 63 9.37 0.43 -9.41
N ASP A 64 10.53 0.53 -10.07
CA ASP A 64 11.09 1.83 -10.44
C ASP A 64 10.14 2.58 -11.37
N LYS A 65 9.53 1.87 -12.32
CA LYS A 65 8.51 2.45 -13.21
C LYS A 65 7.24 2.87 -12.47
N ILE A 66 6.81 2.08 -11.49
CA ILE A 66 5.65 2.44 -10.65
C ILE A 66 5.95 3.72 -9.85
N ARG A 67 7.16 3.79 -9.26
CA ARG A 67 7.59 4.94 -8.47
C ARG A 67 7.72 6.20 -9.32
N GLU A 68 8.33 6.10 -10.49
CA GLU A 68 8.46 7.20 -11.45
C GLU A 68 7.08 7.73 -11.84
N TRP A 69 6.18 6.84 -12.27
CA TRP A 69 4.80 7.22 -12.59
C TRP A 69 4.08 7.87 -11.40
N ALA A 70 4.21 7.31 -10.20
CA ALA A 70 3.54 7.85 -9.00
C ALA A 70 4.05 9.24 -8.63
N LEU A 71 5.35 9.51 -8.81
CA LEU A 71 5.94 10.83 -8.59
C LEU A 71 5.49 11.84 -9.66
N ASP A 72 5.44 11.42 -10.93
CA ASP A 72 4.99 12.26 -12.04
C ASP A 72 3.49 12.62 -11.93
N GLN A 73 2.69 11.69 -11.42
CA GLN A 73 1.25 11.88 -11.21
C GLN A 73 0.91 12.36 -9.79
N ALA A 74 1.91 12.66 -8.95
CA ALA A 74 1.67 13.11 -7.59
C ALA A 74 0.95 14.45 -7.62
N LEU A 75 -0.33 14.45 -7.23
CA LEU A 75 -1.08 15.66 -6.98
C LEU A 75 -0.57 16.26 -5.67
N ASN A 76 0.36 17.21 -5.78
CA ASN A 76 0.90 17.95 -4.63
C ASN A 76 -0.09 19.04 -4.19
N VAL A 77 -1.29 18.63 -3.79
CA VAL A 77 -2.34 19.51 -3.30
C VAL A 77 -2.14 19.69 -1.80
N SER A 78 -1.98 20.93 -1.35
CA SER A 78 -1.91 21.22 0.08
C SER A 78 -3.28 21.00 0.73
N MET A 79 -3.29 20.66 2.03
CA MET A 79 -4.54 20.47 2.77
C MET A 79 -5.42 21.74 2.75
N GLU A 80 -4.84 22.92 2.60
CA GLU A 80 -5.55 24.20 2.45
C GLU A 80 -6.25 24.35 1.09
N GLU A 81 -5.75 23.67 0.05
CA GLU A 81 -6.34 23.64 -1.30
C GLU A 81 -7.40 22.52 -1.45
N MET A 82 -7.47 21.60 -0.50
CA MET A 82 -8.49 20.56 -0.44
C MET A 82 -9.83 21.13 0.03
N VAL A 83 -10.65 21.57 -0.92
CA VAL A 83 -12.04 21.97 -0.66
C VAL A 83 -12.97 20.76 -0.62
N GLU A 84 -13.86 20.68 0.37
CA GLU A 84 -14.98 19.73 0.33
C GLU A 84 -15.81 19.99 -0.94
N GLY A 85 -15.83 19.01 -1.85
CA GLY A 85 -16.57 19.08 -3.10
C GLY A 85 -18.07 19.16 -2.84
N ARG A 86 -18.64 20.38 -2.88
CA ARG A 86 -20.09 20.56 -2.96
C ARG A 86 -20.56 20.19 -4.37
N GLY A 87 -21.01 18.95 -4.51
CA GLY A 87 -21.75 18.44 -5.67
C GLY A 87 -20.91 17.56 -6.60
N GLU A 88 -21.34 16.31 -6.78
CA GLU A 88 -20.89 15.42 -7.85
C GLU A 88 -20.82 16.14 -9.20
N ILE A 89 -19.70 15.97 -9.92
CA ILE A 89 -19.65 16.26 -11.35
C ILE A 89 -20.00 14.94 -12.05
N SER A 90 -21.29 14.76 -12.32
CA SER A 90 -21.79 13.74 -13.24
C SER A 90 -21.24 14.03 -14.64
N LEU A 91 -20.48 13.09 -15.20
CA LEU A 91 -19.97 13.21 -16.56
C LEU A 91 -21.16 13.19 -17.54
N THR A 92 -21.33 14.26 -18.32
CA THR A 92 -22.46 14.38 -19.25
C THR A 92 -22.32 13.48 -20.47
N GLU A 93 -21.10 13.04 -20.81
CA GLU A 93 -20.84 12.06 -21.86
C GLU A 93 -19.59 11.23 -21.52
N ALA A 94 -19.54 10.00 -22.03
CA ALA A 94 -18.43 9.08 -21.78
C ALA A 94 -17.14 9.56 -22.48
N PRO A 95 -15.98 9.56 -21.79
CA PRO A 95 -14.71 9.87 -22.44
C PRO A 95 -14.36 8.76 -23.43
N LYS A 96 -14.02 9.14 -24.67
CA LYS A 96 -13.64 8.20 -25.74
C LYS A 96 -12.33 7.47 -25.44
#